data_AF-A0A7H4MW66-F1
#
_entry.id   AF-A0A7H4MW66-F1
#
_cell.length_a   1.000
_cell.length_b   1.000
_cell.length_c   1.000
_cell.angle_alpha   90.00
_cell.angle_beta   90.00
_cell.angle_gamma   90.00
#
_symmetry.space_group_name_H-M   'P 1'
#
loop_
_entity.id
_entity.type
_entity.pdbx_description
1 polymer ?
#
loop_
_entity_poly.entity_id
_entity_poly.type
_entity_poly.pdbx_seq_one_letter_code
_entity_poly.pdbx_strand_id
1 'polypeptide(L)'
;MMPMTKQRLDIPLKLKSVSDSGEFEGYGSVFGVKDSYDDVVIPGAFSKSLQSWREKNALPAMLWQHQMDEPIGVYTEMKEDDVGLYVKGRLLIDDDPLSKRAHAHMKAGSLTGLSIGYMLKDWEYDREKGVFLLKEIDLWEVSPVTFPSNDEARVSDVKSAFARGETPSRKVLNGSCAMLGSHAPRPRHSWPGAMATSLSVTLMVWMPHWMH
;
A
#
# COMPACT_ATOMS: atom_id res chain seq x y z
N MET A 1 16.28 -13.15 17.20
CA MET A 1 15.28 -12.08 17.12
C MET A 1 15.22 -11.63 15.67
N MET A 2 14.27 -12.13 14.87
CA MET A 2 14.08 -11.59 13.53
C MET A 2 13.54 -10.16 13.65
N PRO A 3 14.08 -9.17 12.92
CA PRO A 3 13.58 -7.80 13.00
C PRO A 3 12.13 -7.76 12.51
N MET A 4 11.18 -7.51 13.41
CA MET A 4 9.79 -7.24 13.06
C MET A 4 9.75 -5.91 12.29
N THR A 5 9.71 -5.98 10.97
CA THR A 5 9.68 -4.80 10.11
C THR A 5 8.23 -4.49 9.79
N LYS A 6 7.81 -3.23 9.96
CA LYS A 6 6.48 -2.77 9.55
C LYS A 6 6.36 -2.94 8.04
N GLN A 7 5.35 -3.67 7.58
CA GLN A 7 5.04 -3.91 6.18
C GLN A 7 3.83 -3.06 5.77
N ARG A 8 3.70 -2.85 4.46
CA ARG A 8 2.57 -2.17 3.84
C ARG A 8 2.07 -3.06 2.72
N LEU A 9 0.75 -3.23 2.66
CA LEU A 9 0.08 -3.96 1.60
C LEU A 9 -0.94 -3.01 1.00
N ASP A 10 -0.66 -2.58 -0.21
CA ASP A 10 -1.50 -1.62 -0.91
C ASP A 10 -2.48 -2.38 -1.80
N ILE A 11 -3.77 -2.08 -1.66
CA ILE A 11 -4.83 -2.79 -2.38
C ILE A 11 -5.69 -1.78 -3.14
N PRO A 12 -6.00 -2.04 -4.43
CA PRO A 12 -6.89 -1.21 -5.22
C PRO A 12 -8.20 -1.09 -4.48
N LEU A 13 -8.53 0.15 -4.15
CA LEU A 13 -9.73 0.42 -3.40
C LEU A 13 -10.92 0.17 -4.28
N LYS A 14 -11.78 -0.76 -3.86
CA LYS A 14 -13.18 -0.66 -4.22
C LYS A 14 -13.84 0.31 -3.25
N LEU A 15 -13.70 1.62 -3.54
CA LEU A 15 -14.37 2.66 -2.78
C LEU A 15 -15.84 2.52 -3.18
N LYS A 16 -16.67 1.97 -2.30
CA LYS A 16 -18.07 1.74 -2.67
C LYS A 16 -18.82 3.08 -2.72
N SER A 17 -18.46 4.02 -1.85
CA SER A 17 -19.04 5.37 -1.82
C SER A 17 -18.18 6.35 -1.03
N VAL A 18 -18.24 7.63 -1.39
CA VAL A 18 -17.85 8.79 -0.57
C VAL A 18 -19.04 9.75 -0.52
N SER A 19 -19.46 10.12 0.68
CA SER A 19 -20.53 11.11 0.90
C SER A 19 -19.99 12.54 0.93
N ASP A 20 -20.88 13.53 0.82
CA ASP A 20 -20.53 14.93 1.04
C ASP A 20 -20.15 15.23 2.49
N SER A 21 -20.59 14.41 3.46
CA SER A 21 -20.23 14.50 4.89
C SER A 21 -18.87 13.88 5.23
N GLY A 22 -18.11 13.39 4.24
CA GLY A 22 -16.80 12.79 4.44
C GLY A 22 -16.82 11.34 4.90
N GLU A 23 -17.99 10.68 4.87
CA GLU A 23 -18.12 9.25 5.12
C GLU A 23 -17.71 8.45 3.89
N PHE A 24 -17.06 7.32 4.10
CA PHE A 24 -16.71 6.39 3.04
C PHE A 24 -16.68 4.95 3.52
N GLU A 25 -16.76 4.04 2.56
CA GLU A 25 -16.63 2.61 2.81
C GLU A 25 -15.90 1.91 1.67
N GLY A 26 -15.25 0.78 1.99
CA GLY A 26 -14.50 0.02 1.01
C GLY A 26 -13.78 -1.18 1.63
N TYR A 27 -12.89 -1.77 0.85
CA TYR A 27 -12.03 -2.86 1.31
C TYR A 27 -10.60 -2.34 1.47
N GLY A 28 -10.05 -2.47 2.69
CA GLY A 28 -8.64 -2.22 2.95
C GLY A 28 -7.76 -3.37 2.48
N SER A 29 -8.32 -4.59 2.46
CA SER A 29 -7.66 -5.76 1.88
C SER A 29 -8.68 -6.75 1.31
N VAL A 30 -8.27 -7.54 0.32
CA VAL A 30 -9.08 -8.58 -0.33
C VAL A 30 -8.32 -9.91 -0.26
N PHE A 31 -9.03 -10.99 0.07
CA PHE A 31 -8.44 -12.31 0.22
C PHE A 31 -8.15 -13.00 -1.10
N GLY A 32 -7.13 -13.86 -1.10
CA GLY A 32 -6.80 -14.72 -2.24
C GLY A 32 -6.25 -13.99 -3.47
N VAL A 33 -6.03 -12.67 -3.37
CA VAL A 33 -5.41 -11.86 -4.42
C VAL A 33 -3.93 -11.75 -4.14
N LYS A 34 -3.13 -12.09 -5.16
CA LYS A 34 -1.68 -11.95 -5.14
C LYS A 34 -1.32 -10.48 -5.37
N ASP A 35 -0.50 -9.92 -4.49
CA ASP A 35 -0.02 -8.54 -4.64
C ASP A 35 1.28 -8.44 -5.46
N SER A 36 1.84 -7.24 -5.56
CA SER A 36 3.10 -6.97 -6.27
C SER A 36 4.35 -7.58 -5.60
N TYR A 37 4.23 -8.08 -4.37
CA TYR A 37 5.30 -8.69 -3.58
C TYR A 37 5.14 -10.22 -3.45
N ASP A 38 4.22 -10.80 -4.22
CA ASP A 38 3.84 -12.21 -4.16
C ASP A 38 3.16 -12.62 -2.84
N ASP A 39 2.63 -11.67 -2.07
CA ASP A 39 1.87 -11.91 -0.84
C ASP A 39 0.38 -12.13 -1.14
N VAL A 40 -0.23 -13.04 -0.39
CA VAL A 40 -1.66 -13.35 -0.44
C VAL A 40 -2.21 -13.40 0.97
N VAL A 41 -3.15 -12.52 1.29
CA VAL A 41 -3.86 -12.56 2.58
C VAL A 41 -4.92 -13.66 2.52
N ILE A 42 -4.93 -14.51 3.56
CA ILE A 42 -5.94 -15.56 3.70
C ILE A 42 -7.04 -15.16 4.68
N PRO A 43 -8.26 -15.72 4.57
CA PRO A 43 -9.31 -15.54 5.58
C PRO A 43 -8.81 -15.92 6.97
N GLY A 44 -9.19 -15.15 7.99
CA GLY A 44 -8.73 -15.29 9.37
C GLY A 44 -7.50 -14.43 9.70
N ALA A 45 -6.80 -13.87 8.72
CA ALA A 45 -5.54 -13.16 8.95
C ALA A 45 -5.68 -11.91 9.82
N PHE A 46 -6.82 -11.22 9.79
CA PHE A 46 -7.06 -10.01 10.60
C PHE A 46 -7.78 -10.31 11.91
N SER A 47 -8.37 -11.49 12.06
CA SER A 47 -9.29 -11.83 13.15
C SER A 47 -8.72 -11.54 14.54
N LYS A 48 -7.47 -11.96 14.81
CA LYS A 48 -6.80 -11.72 16.10
C LYS A 48 -6.48 -10.24 16.35
N SER A 49 -6.03 -9.53 15.33
CA SER A 49 -5.72 -8.10 15.46
C SER A 49 -6.99 -7.28 15.72
N LEU A 50 -8.07 -7.54 14.97
CA LEU A 50 -9.36 -6.90 15.20
C LEU A 50 -9.92 -7.20 16.59
N GLN A 51 -9.73 -8.42 17.10
CA GLN A 51 -10.10 -8.76 18.48
C GLN A 51 -9.29 -7.92 19.50
N SER A 52 -7.97 -7.81 19.34
CA SER A 52 -7.13 -7.00 20.23
C SER A 52 -7.53 -5.52 20.23
N TRP A 53 -7.92 -4.98 19.08
CA TRP A 53 -8.43 -3.61 18.98
C TRP A 53 -9.78 -3.43 19.70
N ARG A 54 -10.70 -4.39 19.56
CA ARG A 54 -11.99 -4.40 20.27
C ARG A 54 -11.81 -4.43 21.79
N GLU A 55 -10.88 -5.23 22.30
CA GLU A 55 -10.56 -5.28 23.74
C GLU A 55 -10.08 -3.93 24.29
N LYS A 56 -9.47 -3.10 23.43
CA LYS A 56 -9.02 -1.74 23.77
C LYS A 56 -10.10 -0.67 23.55
N ASN A 57 -11.31 -1.05 23.12
CA ASN A 57 -12.37 -0.15 22.66
C ASN A 57 -11.87 0.85 21.58
N ALA A 58 -11.03 0.36 20.67
CA ALA A 58 -10.43 1.18 19.62
C ALA A 58 -10.43 0.44 18.27
N LEU A 59 -10.04 1.15 17.21
CA LEU A 59 -9.85 0.61 15.86
C LEU A 59 -8.49 1.07 15.33
N PRO A 60 -7.95 0.38 14.30
CA PRO A 60 -6.76 0.84 13.58
C PRO A 60 -6.87 2.30 13.13
N ALA A 61 -5.73 2.98 13.01
CA ALA A 61 -5.70 4.40 12.66
C ALA A 61 -6.06 4.64 11.19
N MET A 62 -6.65 5.81 10.89
CA MET A 62 -6.84 6.32 9.54
C MET A 62 -5.86 7.46 9.30
N LEU A 63 -4.81 7.20 8.53
CA LEU A 63 -3.71 8.13 8.33
C LEU A 63 -3.66 8.65 6.89
N TRP A 64 -3.08 9.83 6.70
CA TRP A 64 -2.79 10.32 5.36
C TRP A 64 -1.56 9.61 4.79
N GLN A 65 -1.73 8.80 3.74
CA GLN A 65 -0.60 8.21 2.98
C GLN A 65 0.45 7.52 3.87
N HIS A 66 0.01 6.78 4.90
CA HIS A 66 0.85 6.10 5.89
C HIS A 66 1.69 7.00 6.81
N GLN A 67 1.41 8.30 6.87
CA GLN A 67 2.11 9.26 7.74
C GLN A 67 1.56 9.15 9.16
N MET A 68 2.36 8.58 10.07
CA MET A 68 1.94 8.22 11.45
C MET A 68 1.56 9.42 12.31
N ASP A 69 2.03 10.60 11.95
CA ASP A 69 1.78 11.89 12.59
C ASP A 69 0.57 12.64 12.00
N GLU A 70 -0.05 12.11 10.93
CA GLU A 70 -1.13 12.78 10.19
C GLU A 70 -2.42 11.93 10.17
N PRO A 71 -3.12 11.79 11.31
CA PRO A 71 -4.45 11.18 11.35
C PRO A 71 -5.49 12.11 10.71
N ILE A 72 -6.33 11.57 9.84
CA ILE A 72 -7.30 12.35 9.03
C ILE A 72 -8.76 11.92 9.25
N GLY A 73 -9.01 11.03 10.20
CA GLY A 73 -10.34 10.47 10.37
C GLY A 73 -10.40 9.35 11.38
N VAL A 74 -11.60 8.79 11.48
CA VAL A 74 -11.88 7.66 12.36
C VAL A 74 -12.66 6.59 11.60
N TYR A 75 -12.33 5.33 11.86
CA TYR A 75 -13.17 4.22 11.43
C TYR A 75 -14.35 4.07 12.39
N THR A 76 -15.52 3.77 11.83
CA THR A 76 -16.75 3.48 12.59
C THR A 76 -17.08 1.98 12.54
N GLU A 77 -16.61 1.28 11.52
CA GLU A 77 -16.75 -0.16 11.38
C GLU A 77 -15.51 -0.74 10.72
N MET A 78 -15.03 -1.87 11.24
CA MET A 78 -13.99 -2.67 10.62
C MET A 78 -14.24 -4.13 10.91
N LYS A 79 -14.33 -4.94 9.85
CA LYS A 79 -14.61 -6.37 9.98
C LYS A 79 -13.98 -7.15 8.85
N GLU A 80 -13.76 -8.41 9.14
CA GLU A 80 -13.44 -9.42 8.16
C GLU A 80 -14.75 -10.00 7.62
N ASP A 81 -14.88 -10.11 6.29
CA ASP A 81 -15.97 -10.79 5.60
C ASP A 81 -15.43 -11.79 4.56
N ASP A 82 -16.31 -12.44 3.79
CA ASP A 82 -15.92 -13.44 2.79
C ASP A 82 -15.05 -12.87 1.64
N VAL A 83 -15.02 -11.54 1.49
CA VAL A 83 -14.23 -10.84 0.46
C VAL A 83 -12.87 -10.43 1.04
N GLY A 84 -12.84 -9.91 2.26
CA GLY A 84 -11.62 -9.34 2.83
C GLY A 84 -11.84 -8.49 4.08
N LEU A 85 -10.98 -7.49 4.26
CA LEU A 85 -11.09 -6.50 5.33
C LEU A 85 -11.99 -5.34 4.89
N TYR A 86 -13.25 -5.40 5.30
CA TYR A 86 -14.21 -4.31 5.10
C TYR A 86 -14.00 -3.19 6.12
N VAL A 87 -14.06 -1.95 5.64
CA VAL A 87 -13.93 -0.75 6.48
C VAL A 87 -15.02 0.27 6.15
N LYS A 88 -15.49 0.96 7.17
CA LYS A 88 -16.32 2.18 7.07
C LYS A 88 -15.77 3.23 8.01
N GLY A 89 -15.63 4.46 7.53
CA GLY A 89 -15.07 5.54 8.32
C GLY A 89 -15.53 6.92 7.88
N ARG A 90 -15.09 7.92 8.61
CA ARG A 90 -15.40 9.34 8.39
C ARG A 90 -14.13 10.17 8.49
N LEU A 91 -13.91 11.00 7.48
CA LEU A 91 -12.88 12.05 7.48
C LEU A 91 -13.34 13.26 8.30
N LEU A 92 -12.42 13.93 8.99
CA LEU A 92 -12.72 15.12 9.80
C LEU A 92 -12.74 16.40 8.93
N ILE A 93 -13.58 16.41 7.89
CA ILE A 93 -13.55 17.43 6.81
C ILE A 93 -13.86 18.87 7.26
N ASP A 94 -14.58 19.02 8.37
CA ASP A 94 -14.97 20.33 8.90
C ASP A 94 -13.93 20.91 9.87
N ASP A 95 -13.17 20.04 10.54
CA ASP A 95 -12.27 20.39 11.63
C ASP A 95 -10.79 20.36 11.20
N ASP A 96 -10.43 19.56 10.19
CA ASP A 96 -9.06 19.36 9.73
C ASP A 96 -8.88 19.69 8.23
N PRO A 97 -8.04 20.69 7.89
CA PRO A 97 -7.71 21.02 6.51
C PRO A 97 -7.13 19.85 5.70
N LEU A 98 -6.36 18.95 6.32
CA LEU A 98 -5.76 17.81 5.63
C LEU A 98 -6.84 16.78 5.26
N SER A 99 -7.74 16.47 6.21
CA SER A 99 -8.95 15.67 5.97
C SER A 99 -9.82 16.24 4.84
N LYS A 100 -10.04 17.55 4.84
CA LYS A 100 -10.80 18.24 3.78
C LYS A 100 -10.15 18.10 2.41
N ARG A 101 -8.82 18.23 2.34
CA ARG A 101 -8.05 18.01 1.12
C ARG A 101 -8.16 16.54 0.66
N ALA A 102 -8.00 15.58 1.57
CA ALA A 102 -8.13 14.16 1.26
C ALA A 102 -9.51 13.86 0.65
N HIS A 103 -10.58 14.35 1.27
CA HIS A 103 -11.95 14.22 0.77
C HIS A 103 -12.14 14.79 -0.63
N ALA A 104 -11.63 16.00 -0.89
CA ALA A 104 -11.69 16.62 -2.22
C ALA A 104 -10.99 15.74 -3.28
N HIS A 105 -9.83 15.17 -2.96
CA HIS A 105 -9.11 14.27 -3.86
C HIS A 105 -9.80 12.91 -4.04
N MET A 106 -10.50 12.40 -3.02
CA MET A 106 -11.34 11.19 -3.14
C MET A 106 -12.51 11.45 -4.09
N LYS A 107 -13.22 12.57 -3.92
CA LYS A 107 -14.32 12.98 -4.81
C LYS A 107 -13.85 13.22 -6.24
N ALA A 108 -12.66 13.82 -6.42
CA ALA A 108 -12.07 14.05 -7.73
C ALA A 108 -11.48 12.79 -8.38
N GLY A 109 -11.37 11.68 -7.65
CA GLY A 109 -10.78 10.44 -8.16
C GLY A 109 -9.27 10.47 -8.32
N SER A 110 -8.56 11.37 -7.63
CA SER A 110 -7.09 11.37 -7.58
C SER A 110 -6.53 10.66 -6.34
N LEU A 111 -7.39 10.34 -5.36
CA LEU A 111 -7.08 9.48 -4.22
C LEU A 111 -8.02 8.27 -4.29
N THR A 112 -7.52 7.15 -4.82
CA THR A 112 -8.36 6.03 -5.26
C THR A 112 -7.95 4.70 -4.64
N GLY A 113 -7.20 4.70 -3.54
CA GLY A 113 -6.60 3.52 -2.92
C GLY A 113 -6.82 3.51 -1.40
N LEU A 114 -6.92 2.33 -0.81
CA LEU A 114 -6.67 2.11 0.61
C LEU A 114 -5.47 1.19 0.71
N SER A 115 -4.69 1.37 1.75
CA SER A 115 -3.55 0.52 2.01
C SER A 115 -3.50 0.22 3.49
N ILE A 116 -3.09 -1.00 3.82
CA ILE A 116 -2.94 -1.42 5.20
C ILE A 116 -1.48 -1.28 5.63
N GLY A 117 -1.27 -0.70 6.81
CA GLY A 117 0.00 -0.78 7.53
C GLY A 117 -0.10 -1.83 8.60
N TYR A 118 0.83 -2.79 8.59
CA TYR A 118 0.77 -3.94 9.47
C TYR A 118 2.14 -4.48 9.88
N MET A 119 2.12 -5.39 10.84
CA MET A 119 3.24 -6.27 11.15
C MET A 119 2.84 -7.72 10.91
N LEU A 120 3.70 -8.44 10.21
CA LEU A 120 3.49 -9.86 9.94
C LEU A 120 3.79 -10.69 11.20
N LYS A 121 2.84 -11.54 11.60
CA LYS A 121 2.98 -12.43 12.76
C LYS A 121 3.16 -13.89 12.36
N ASP A 122 2.39 -14.36 11.39
CA ASP A 122 2.49 -15.71 10.86
C ASP A 122 2.28 -15.73 9.34
N TRP A 123 3.06 -16.57 8.65
CA TRP A 123 3.04 -16.71 7.21
C TRP A 123 3.62 -18.06 6.77
N GLU A 124 3.26 -18.48 5.56
CA GLU A 124 3.79 -19.68 4.92
C GLU A 124 4.11 -19.40 3.46
N TYR A 125 5.21 -19.96 2.95
CA TYR A 125 5.50 -19.90 1.51
C TYR A 125 4.92 -21.13 0.80
N ASP A 126 3.91 -20.91 -0.03
CA ASP A 126 3.33 -21.92 -0.90
C ASP A 126 4.22 -22.05 -2.15
N ARG A 127 5.03 -23.12 -2.19
CA ARG A 127 5.97 -23.38 -3.28
C ARG A 127 5.29 -23.70 -4.60
N GLU A 128 4.07 -24.24 -4.56
CA GLU A 128 3.34 -24.64 -5.77
C GLU A 128 2.80 -23.40 -6.48
N LYS A 129 2.29 -22.44 -5.70
CA LYS A 129 1.75 -21.17 -6.22
C LYS A 129 2.79 -20.06 -6.34
N GLY A 130 3.95 -20.21 -5.69
CA GLY A 130 4.99 -19.19 -5.64
C GLY A 130 4.50 -17.92 -4.98
N VAL A 131 3.83 -18.05 -3.82
CA VAL A 131 3.28 -16.92 -3.05
C VAL A 131 3.52 -17.11 -1.55
N PHE A 132 3.57 -16.00 -0.82
CA PHE A 132 3.53 -15.98 0.64
C PHE A 132 2.08 -15.86 1.12
N LEU A 133 1.59 -16.90 1.78
CA LEU A 133 0.28 -16.90 2.44
C LEU A 133 0.42 -16.21 3.80
N LEU A 134 -0.17 -15.02 3.94
CA LEU A 134 -0.15 -14.25 5.19
C LEU A 134 -1.29 -14.75 6.09
N LYS A 135 -0.94 -15.50 7.14
CA LYS A 135 -1.89 -16.20 8.02
C LYS A 135 -2.32 -15.40 9.23
N GLU A 136 -1.43 -14.54 9.73
CA GLU A 136 -1.73 -13.67 10.86
C GLU A 136 -1.04 -12.33 10.68
N ILE A 137 -1.86 -11.29 10.70
CA ILE A 137 -1.45 -9.91 10.51
C ILE A 137 -1.86 -9.11 11.75
N ASP A 138 -0.89 -8.40 12.32
CA ASP A 138 -1.15 -7.35 13.30
C ASP A 138 -1.38 -6.04 12.56
N LEU A 139 -2.64 -5.66 12.40
CA LEU A 139 -3.10 -4.49 11.65
C LEU A 139 -3.01 -3.23 12.51
N TRP A 140 -2.33 -2.20 12.00
CA TRP A 140 -2.08 -0.95 12.72
C TRP A 140 -2.90 0.21 12.18
N GLU A 141 -3.03 0.27 10.87
CA GLU A 141 -3.68 1.38 10.19
C GLU A 141 -4.18 0.95 8.82
N VAL A 142 -5.19 1.69 8.35
CA VAL A 142 -5.68 1.62 6.98
C VAL A 142 -5.75 3.06 6.47
N SER A 143 -4.94 3.38 5.48
CA SER A 143 -4.73 4.74 4.98
C SER A 143 -5.26 4.91 3.56
N PRO A 144 -5.95 6.01 3.22
CA PRO A 144 -6.17 6.36 1.84
C PRO A 144 -4.86 6.81 1.15
N VAL A 145 -4.64 6.27 -0.05
CA VAL A 145 -3.40 6.42 -0.82
C VAL A 145 -3.68 6.81 -2.27
N THR A 146 -2.71 7.51 -2.90
CA THR A 146 -2.80 7.90 -4.32
C THR A 146 -2.57 6.72 -5.25
N PHE A 147 -1.58 5.88 -4.94
CA PHE A 147 -1.17 4.76 -5.77
C PHE A 147 -1.33 3.46 -4.97
N PRO A 148 -2.47 2.76 -5.09
CA PRO A 148 -2.57 1.41 -4.55
C PRO A 148 -1.74 0.45 -5.45
N SER A 149 -0.87 -0.38 -4.85
CA SER A 149 0.10 -1.23 -5.54
C SER A 149 -0.48 -2.45 -6.29
N ASN A 150 -1.80 -2.63 -6.32
CA ASN A 150 -2.41 -3.71 -7.07
C ASN A 150 -3.33 -3.13 -8.18
N ASP A 151 -2.73 -2.83 -9.33
CA ASP A 151 -3.44 -2.28 -10.50
C ASP A 151 -4.49 -3.26 -11.07
N GLU A 152 -4.43 -4.56 -10.76
CA GLU A 152 -5.31 -5.57 -11.35
C GLU A 152 -6.78 -5.45 -10.92
N ALA A 153 -7.08 -4.97 -9.70
CA ALA A 153 -8.48 -4.74 -9.31
C ALA A 153 -9.08 -3.41 -9.81
N ARG A 154 -8.30 -2.55 -10.49
CA ARG A 154 -8.89 -1.42 -11.26
C ARG A 154 -9.61 -1.91 -12.52
N VAL A 155 -9.25 -3.08 -13.03
CA VAL A 155 -9.75 -3.58 -14.33
C VAL A 155 -11.05 -4.41 -14.18
N SER A 156 -11.46 -4.78 -12.97
CA SER A 156 -12.69 -5.55 -12.74
C SER A 156 -13.98 -4.72 -12.76
N ASP A 157 -13.91 -3.38 -12.68
CA ASP A 157 -15.06 -2.48 -12.87
C ASP A 157 -15.26 -2.03 -14.34
N VAL A 158 -14.54 -2.64 -15.32
CA VAL A 158 -14.77 -2.43 -16.78
C VAL A 158 -14.89 -3.76 -17.56
N LYS A 159 -15.27 -4.88 -16.91
CA LYS A 159 -15.67 -6.12 -17.62
C LYS A 159 -17.16 -6.43 -17.60
N SER A 160 -18.00 -5.53 -17.10
CA SER A 160 -19.42 -5.45 -17.50
C SER A 160 -19.61 -5.01 -18.97
N ALA A 161 -18.52 -4.65 -19.68
CA ALA A 161 -18.50 -4.37 -21.12
C ALA A 161 -18.16 -5.57 -22.02
N PHE A 162 -17.83 -6.75 -21.47
CA PHE A 162 -17.72 -7.99 -22.26
C PHE A 162 -19.05 -8.76 -22.38
N ALA A 163 -20.15 -8.17 -21.89
CA ALA A 163 -21.53 -8.57 -22.18
C ALA A 163 -21.95 -8.37 -23.66
N ARG A 164 -21.00 -8.11 -24.57
CA ARG A 164 -21.23 -7.95 -26.03
C ARG A 164 -20.60 -9.04 -26.90
N GLY A 165 -20.08 -10.12 -26.31
CA GLY A 165 -19.86 -11.37 -27.06
C GLY A 165 -18.79 -11.32 -28.15
N GLU A 166 -17.64 -10.68 -27.91
CA GLU A 166 -16.47 -10.80 -28.79
C GLU A 166 -15.25 -11.31 -28.00
N THR A 167 -14.53 -12.28 -28.57
CA THR A 167 -13.34 -12.90 -27.96
C THR A 167 -12.06 -12.24 -28.49
N PRO A 168 -11.27 -11.52 -27.67
CA PRO A 168 -9.97 -11.03 -28.11
C PRO A 168 -8.94 -12.15 -28.03
N SER A 169 -8.21 -12.38 -29.13
CA SER A 169 -7.19 -13.43 -29.26
C SER A 169 -5.81 -13.05 -28.71
N ARG A 170 -4.92 -14.06 -28.65
CA ARG A 170 -3.69 -14.19 -27.85
C ARG A 170 -2.50 -13.26 -28.19
N LYS A 171 -2.67 -11.96 -28.40
CA LYS A 171 -1.52 -11.00 -28.47
C LYS A 171 -1.84 -9.64 -27.85
N VAL A 172 -1.70 -9.54 -26.53
CA VAL A 172 -1.31 -8.29 -25.84
C VAL A 172 -0.18 -8.62 -24.86
N LEU A 173 0.81 -9.37 -25.38
CA LEU A 173 2.14 -9.51 -24.81
C LEU A 173 3.04 -8.58 -25.64
N ASN A 174 3.70 -7.65 -24.96
CA ASN A 174 4.72 -6.68 -25.43
C ASN A 174 4.25 -5.24 -25.62
N GLY A 175 4.61 -4.43 -24.62
CA GLY A 175 4.56 -2.97 -24.55
C GLY A 175 4.96 -2.55 -23.14
N SER A 176 6.11 -2.97 -22.63
CA SER A 176 7.39 -2.25 -22.81
C SER A 176 7.32 -0.81 -22.30
N CYS A 177 7.40 -0.61 -20.98
CA CYS A 177 8.17 0.52 -20.46
C CYS A 177 9.47 -0.06 -19.88
N ALA A 178 10.40 -0.36 -20.78
CA ALA A 178 11.81 -0.49 -20.46
C ALA A 178 12.46 0.89 -20.61
N MET A 179 13.65 1.04 -20.04
CA MET A 179 14.56 2.22 -19.99
C MET A 179 14.36 3.05 -18.71
N LEU A 180 15.25 3.08 -17.70
CA LEU A 180 16.68 2.76 -17.58
C LEU A 180 17.04 2.45 -16.11
N GLY A 181 17.94 1.51 -15.85
CA GLY A 181 18.56 1.35 -14.52
C GLY A 181 19.01 -0.07 -14.19
N SER A 182 20.09 -0.51 -14.84
CA SER A 182 20.87 -1.74 -14.64
C SER A 182 20.88 -2.37 -13.23
N HIS A 183 20.68 -3.69 -13.21
CA HIS A 183 20.99 -4.61 -12.12
C HIS A 183 22.43 -4.45 -11.59
N ALA A 184 22.58 -4.48 -10.27
CA ALA A 184 23.76 -5.06 -9.63
C ALA A 184 23.31 -5.91 -8.41
N PRO A 185 23.72 -7.20 -8.33
CA PRO A 185 23.40 -8.05 -7.19
C PRO A 185 24.25 -7.68 -5.95
N ARG A 186 23.66 -7.79 -4.76
CA ARG A 186 24.32 -7.53 -3.46
C ARG A 186 25.51 -8.50 -3.26
N PRO A 187 26.71 -8.04 -2.87
CA PRO A 187 27.84 -8.93 -2.64
C PRO A 187 27.73 -9.63 -1.27
N ARG A 188 28.03 -10.94 -1.26
CA ARG A 188 28.31 -11.73 -0.05
C ARG A 188 29.76 -11.48 0.38
N HIS A 189 29.98 -11.49 1.69
CA HIS A 189 31.27 -11.30 2.36
C HIS A 189 32.37 -12.30 1.92
N SER A 190 33.58 -11.77 1.66
CA SER A 190 34.87 -12.35 2.08
C SER A 190 36.02 -11.36 1.82
N TRP A 191 36.71 -10.92 2.87
CA TRP A 191 38.05 -10.28 2.86
C TRP A 191 39.13 -11.38 2.80
N PRO A 192 40.37 -11.17 2.28
CA PRO A 192 41.29 -10.13 2.77
C PRO A 192 42.28 -9.49 1.77
N GLY A 193 42.73 -8.27 2.11
CA GLY A 193 44.12 -7.84 1.97
C GLY A 193 44.51 -7.01 0.75
N ALA A 194 44.63 -5.68 0.93
CA ALA A 194 45.80 -4.90 0.47
C ALA A 194 45.69 -3.45 0.98
N MET A 195 46.79 -2.95 1.51
CA MET A 195 46.99 -1.59 2.02
C MET A 195 47.02 -0.57 0.88
N ALA A 196 46.62 0.68 1.16
CA ALA A 196 47.53 1.84 1.19
C ALA A 196 46.84 3.17 0.82
N THR A 197 47.16 4.18 1.64
CA THR A 197 47.36 5.61 1.35
C THR A 197 46.17 6.53 1.03
N SER A 198 45.76 7.22 2.09
CA SER A 198 45.53 8.68 2.21
C SER A 198 45.85 9.55 1.00
N LEU A 199 44.93 10.48 0.68
CA LEU A 199 45.25 11.89 0.38
C LEU A 199 43.96 12.73 0.49
N SER A 200 43.95 13.66 1.46
CA SER A 200 43.09 14.85 1.49
C SER A 200 43.36 15.74 0.28
N VAL A 201 42.39 16.60 -0.10
CA VAL A 201 42.55 18.06 -0.31
C VAL A 201 41.28 18.68 -0.92
N THR A 202 40.67 19.55 -0.11
CA THR A 202 40.25 20.94 -0.39
C THR A 202 39.15 21.28 -1.40
N LEU A 203 38.11 21.87 -0.79
CA LEU A 203 37.07 22.79 -1.24
C LEU A 203 37.61 23.97 -2.08
N MET A 204 36.99 24.29 -3.23
CA MET A 204 37.07 25.65 -3.78
C MET A 204 35.78 26.04 -4.53
N VAL A 205 35.16 27.10 -4.01
CA VAL A 205 34.05 27.88 -4.53
C VAL A 205 34.52 28.70 -5.74
N TRP A 206 33.70 28.85 -6.77
CA TRP A 206 33.85 29.92 -7.76
C TRP A 206 32.48 30.45 -8.23
N MET A 207 32.16 31.68 -7.82
CA MET A 207 31.30 32.61 -8.57
C MET A 207 32.20 33.39 -9.53
N PRO A 208 31.67 33.90 -10.65
CA PRO A 208 32.09 35.21 -11.11
C PRO A 208 30.90 36.14 -11.31
N HIS A 209 31.15 37.39 -10.96
CA HIS A 209 30.28 38.54 -11.07
C HIS A 209 30.98 39.53 -12.03
N TRP A 210 30.17 40.34 -12.72
CA TRP A 210 30.44 41.67 -13.31
C TRP A 210 30.36 41.86 -14.84
N MET A 211 29.55 42.90 -15.14
CA MET A 211 29.62 43.93 -16.19
C MET A 211 29.05 43.62 -17.58
N HIS A 212 27.88 44.20 -17.88
CA HIS A 212 27.76 45.62 -18.26
C HIS A 212 26.40 46.21 -17.86
#